data_AF-A0A2G9RW38-F1
#
_entry.id   AF-A0A2G9RW38-F1
#
_cell.length_a   1.000
_cell.length_b   1.000
_cell.length_c   1.000
_cell.angle_alpha   90.00
_cell.angle_beta   90.00
_cell.angle_gamma   90.00
#
_symmetry.space_group_name_H-M   'P 1'
#
loop_
_entity.id
_entity.type
_entity.pdbx_description
1 polymer ?
#
loop_
_entity_poly.entity_id
_entity_poly.type
_entity_poly.pdbx_seq_one_letter_code
_entity_poly.pdbx_strand_id
1 'polypeptide(L)'
;MEHSEGDDYGPPLKKPRSAGTQPANHQCKRKAKEFNFEKWNARINELRKQVEELFEKKYAEALGKTEVMPVPYQKFEANPTDMYVEGLPENIPFRSPSWYGIPRLEKIIQAANRIKFIIKKYVLLFLFLWT
;
A
#
# COMPACT_ATOMS: atom_id res chain seq x y z
N MET A 1 -6.76 17.62 26.48
CA MET A 1 -5.62 18.29 25.85
C MET A 1 -4.93 17.27 24.99
N GLU A 2 -4.98 17.51 23.69
CA GLU A 2 -4.45 16.68 22.62
C GLU A 2 -2.95 16.42 22.82
N HIS A 3 -2.53 15.17 22.67
CA HIS A 3 -1.14 14.87 22.37
C HIS A 3 -1.09 14.41 20.90
N SER A 4 -0.95 15.38 20.02
CA SER A 4 -0.49 15.18 18.64
C SER A 4 1.01 14.91 18.69
N GLU A 5 1.41 13.64 18.79
CA GLU A 5 2.81 13.23 18.62
C GLU A 5 3.04 12.77 17.19
N GLY A 6 3.96 13.47 16.53
CA GLY A 6 4.19 13.48 15.09
C GLY A 6 4.51 12.13 14.47
N ASP A 7 4.03 12.03 13.23
CA ASP A 7 4.26 10.97 12.27
C ASP A 7 5.77 10.86 11.92
N ASP A 8 6.46 9.84 12.43
CA ASP A 8 7.78 9.42 11.91
C ASP A 8 7.72 7.94 11.49
N TYR A 9 7.31 7.73 10.25
CA TYR A 9 7.14 6.41 9.64
C TYR A 9 8.33 6.08 8.72
N GLY A 10 9.31 5.30 9.19
CA GLY A 10 10.33 4.62 8.35
C GLY A 10 10.35 3.12 8.64
N PRO A 11 10.52 2.19 7.65
CA PRO A 11 11.64 2.18 6.70
C PRO A 11 11.26 1.69 5.25
N PRO A 12 12.18 1.67 4.24
CA PRO A 12 13.21 0.62 4.11
C PRO A 12 14.58 1.07 3.54
N LEU A 13 15.68 0.63 4.15
CA LEU A 13 16.98 0.50 3.45
C LEU A 13 17.45 -0.96 3.52
N LYS A 14 17.41 -1.67 2.39
CA LYS A 14 18.13 -2.93 2.20
C LYS A 14 19.53 -2.62 1.62
N LYS A 15 20.58 -3.09 2.32
CA LYS A 15 22.05 -2.89 2.15
C LYS A 15 22.66 -3.81 1.04
N PRO A 16 24.00 -3.95 0.80
CA PRO A 16 25.23 -3.19 1.17
C PRO A 16 26.24 -2.93 0.01
N ARG A 17 27.28 -2.11 0.20
CA ARG A 17 28.61 -2.32 -0.44
C ARG A 17 29.75 -1.72 0.40
N SER A 18 30.79 -2.51 0.60
CA SER A 18 31.93 -2.35 1.51
C SER A 18 33.06 -1.49 0.92
N ALA A 19 33.64 -0.61 1.73
CA ALA A 19 35.06 -0.22 1.70
C ALA A 19 35.40 0.48 3.02
N GLY A 20 36.44 0.01 3.70
CA GLY A 20 36.81 0.44 5.06
C GLY A 20 37.67 1.70 5.11
N THR A 21 37.62 2.36 6.26
CA THR A 21 38.74 2.97 7.04
C THR A 21 38.12 3.69 8.26
N GLN A 22 38.66 3.46 9.46
CA GLN A 22 38.38 4.19 10.73
C GLN A 22 39.72 4.77 11.25
N PRO A 23 39.78 5.65 12.29
CA PRO A 23 38.70 6.26 13.10
C PRO A 23 38.86 7.79 13.34
N ALA A 24 37.81 8.46 13.83
CA ALA A 24 37.96 9.61 14.72
C ALA A 24 36.73 9.74 15.64
N ASN A 25 37.02 9.90 16.92
CA ASN A 25 36.14 9.84 18.08
C ASN A 25 35.26 11.10 18.20
N HIS A 26 33.94 10.96 18.08
CA HIS A 26 32.98 11.86 18.72
C HIS A 26 31.81 11.02 19.22
N GLN A 27 31.62 11.08 20.53
CA GLN A 27 30.63 10.35 21.31
C GLN A 27 29.20 10.76 20.92
N CYS A 28 28.67 10.19 19.84
CA CYS A 28 27.25 10.23 19.51
C CYS A 28 26.51 9.17 20.33
N LYS A 29 26.28 9.42 21.63
CA LYS A 29 25.29 8.66 22.40
C LYS A 29 23.88 9.11 21.98
N ARG A 30 23.48 8.80 20.75
CA ARG A 30 22.08 8.82 20.36
C ARG A 30 21.44 7.64 21.09
N LYS A 31 20.58 7.90 22.07
CA LYS A 31 19.70 6.87 22.62
C LYS A 31 18.89 6.33 21.44
N ALA A 32 19.27 5.19 20.90
CA ALA A 32 18.48 4.50 19.89
C ALA A 32 17.18 4.13 20.61
N LYS A 33 16.12 4.89 20.35
CA LYS A 33 14.77 4.52 20.76
C LYS A 33 14.52 3.17 20.09
N GLU A 34 14.42 2.11 20.88
CA GLU A 34 14.22 0.76 20.35
C GLU A 34 12.99 0.77 19.45
N PHE A 35 13.17 0.37 18.20
CA PHE A 35 12.08 0.26 17.26
C PHE A 35 11.20 -0.90 17.70
N ASN A 36 9.98 -0.61 18.12
CA ASN A 36 9.02 -1.63 18.51
C ASN A 36 8.46 -2.32 17.26
N PHE A 37 9.07 -3.44 16.88
CA PHE A 37 8.70 -4.23 15.70
C PHE A 37 7.27 -4.78 15.78
N GLU A 38 6.80 -5.12 16.98
CA GLU A 38 5.45 -5.61 17.20
C GLU A 38 4.39 -4.54 16.90
N LYS A 39 4.58 -3.32 17.44
CA LYS A 39 3.73 -2.17 17.15
C LYS A 39 3.74 -1.83 15.65
N TRP A 40 4.90 -1.90 15.00
CA TRP A 40 5.01 -1.68 13.56
C TRP A 40 4.28 -2.76 12.74
N ASN A 41 4.44 -4.04 13.10
CA ASN A 41 3.75 -5.15 12.43
C ASN A 41 2.23 -5.07 12.59
N ALA A 42 1.76 -4.75 13.80
CA ALA A 42 0.34 -4.53 14.05
C ALA A 42 -0.19 -3.39 13.16
N ARG A 43 0.54 -2.28 13.08
CA ARG A 43 0.16 -1.13 12.25
C ARG A 43 0.15 -1.45 10.75
N ILE A 44 1.20 -2.08 10.21
CA ILE A 44 1.25 -2.39 8.77
C ILE A 44 0.18 -3.40 8.38
N ASN A 45 -0.12 -4.40 9.22
CA ASN A 45 -1.16 -5.39 8.95
C ASN A 45 -2.54 -4.74 8.98
N GLU A 46 -2.81 -3.88 9.96
CA GLU A 46 -4.07 -3.12 10.04
C GLU A 46 -4.28 -2.24 8.81
N LEU A 47 -3.26 -1.49 8.40
CA LEU A 47 -3.33 -0.63 7.22
C LEU A 47 -3.51 -1.43 5.91
N ARG A 48 -2.84 -2.58 5.80
CA ARG A 48 -3.01 -3.47 4.64
C ARG A 48 -4.44 -3.97 4.53
N LYS A 49 -5.02 -4.40 5.65
CA LYS A 49 -6.42 -4.85 5.73
C LYS A 49 -7.39 -3.74 5.33
N GLN A 50 -7.22 -2.53 5.85
CA GLN A 50 -8.07 -1.39 5.49
C GLN A 50 -7.99 -1.05 4.00
N VAL A 51 -6.80 -1.07 3.40
CA VAL A 51 -6.64 -0.81 1.96
C VAL A 51 -7.22 -1.96 1.12
N GLU A 52 -7.09 -3.21 1.59
CA GLU A 52 -7.70 -4.37 0.94
C GLU A 52 -9.22 -4.27 0.89
N GLU A 53 -9.87 -4.06 2.03
CA GLU A 53 -11.33 -3.87 2.12
C GLU A 53 -11.81 -2.68 1.29
N LEU A 54 -11.06 -1.57 1.30
CA LEU A 54 -11.34 -0.41 0.47
C LEU A 54 -11.32 -0.77 -1.03
N PHE A 55 -10.28 -1.47 -1.49
CA PHE A 55 -10.15 -1.85 -2.89
C PHE A 55 -11.21 -2.86 -3.31
N GLU A 56 -11.51 -3.87 -2.49
CA GLU A 56 -12.56 -4.85 -2.76
C GLU A 56 -13.94 -4.19 -2.87
N LYS A 57 -14.24 -3.25 -1.97
CA LYS A 57 -15.48 -2.48 -2.03
C LYS A 57 -15.56 -1.62 -3.29
N LYS A 58 -14.49 -0.88 -3.63
CA LYS A 58 -14.46 -0.05 -4.84
C LYS A 58 -14.53 -0.86 -6.13
N TYR A 59 -13.95 -2.06 -6.13
CA TYR A 59 -14.05 -3.00 -7.24
C TYR A 59 -15.47 -3.57 -7.36
N ALA A 60 -16.10 -3.98 -6.26
CA ALA A 60 -17.50 -4.40 -6.26
C ALA A 60 -18.45 -3.30 -6.76
N GLU A 61 -18.24 -2.05 -6.31
CA GLU A 61 -18.97 -0.87 -6.79
C GLU A 61 -18.86 -0.74 -8.32
N ALA A 62 -17.66 -0.90 -8.89
CA ALA A 62 -17.43 -0.84 -10.35
C ALA A 62 -18.06 -2.01 -11.13
N LEU A 63 -18.33 -3.13 -10.45
CA LEU A 63 -19.08 -4.26 -11.00
C LEU A 63 -20.60 -4.14 -10.79
N GLY A 64 -21.07 -3.12 -10.07
CA GLY A 64 -22.47 -2.99 -9.68
C GLY A 64 -22.91 -4.06 -8.66
N LYS A 65 -21.99 -4.60 -7.87
CA LYS A 65 -22.25 -5.61 -6.84
C LYS A 65 -22.32 -4.99 -5.45
N THR A 66 -23.18 -5.55 -4.61
CA THR A 66 -23.33 -5.15 -3.18
C THR A 66 -22.37 -5.90 -2.26
N GLU A 67 -21.95 -7.10 -2.66
CA GLU A 67 -21.01 -7.94 -1.93
C GLU A 67 -19.56 -7.53 -2.22
N VAL A 68 -18.68 -7.68 -1.22
CA VAL A 68 -17.23 -7.49 -1.40
C VAL A 68 -16.69 -8.50 -2.42
N MET A 69 -15.81 -8.03 -3.32
CA MET A 69 -15.26 -8.85 -4.40
C MET A 69 -13.73 -8.80 -4.37
N PRO A 70 -13.04 -9.95 -4.40
CA PRO A 70 -11.59 -9.97 -4.43
C PRO A 70 -11.06 -9.32 -5.71
N VAL A 71 -10.04 -8.49 -5.56
CA VAL A 71 -9.49 -7.70 -6.67
C VAL A 71 -8.48 -8.50 -7.49
N PRO A 72 -8.67 -8.66 -8.81
CA PRO A 72 -7.74 -9.39 -9.66
C PRO A 72 -6.55 -8.50 -10.08
N TYR A 73 -5.64 -8.20 -9.16
CA TYR A 73 -4.51 -7.28 -9.37
C TYR A 73 -3.71 -7.55 -10.66
N GLN A 74 -3.40 -8.82 -10.95
CA GLN A 74 -2.67 -9.22 -12.15
C GLN A 74 -3.40 -8.84 -13.45
N LYS A 75 -4.74 -8.87 -13.47
CA LYS A 75 -5.52 -8.51 -14.66
C LYS A 75 -5.48 -7.01 -14.94
N PHE A 76 -5.53 -6.20 -13.89
CA PHE A 76 -5.35 -4.75 -13.99
C PHE A 76 -3.95 -4.37 -14.45
N GLU A 77 -2.92 -5.05 -13.93
CA GLU A 77 -1.54 -4.83 -14.37
C GLU A 77 -1.30 -5.24 -15.83
N ALA A 78 -1.91 -6.35 -16.28
CA ALA A 78 -1.76 -6.86 -17.63
C ALA A 78 -2.56 -6.06 -18.69
N ASN A 79 -3.65 -5.38 -18.29
CA ASN A 79 -4.58 -4.73 -19.22
C ASN A 79 -4.88 -3.26 -18.86
N PRO A 80 -3.86 -2.39 -18.71
CA PRO A 80 -4.05 -1.02 -18.20
C PRO A 80 -4.91 -0.12 -19.10
N THR A 81 -5.10 -0.47 -20.37
CA THR A 81 -5.96 0.27 -21.31
C THR A 81 -7.45 0.00 -21.08
N ASP A 82 -7.78 -1.22 -20.65
CA ASP A 82 -9.14 -1.72 -20.48
C ASP A 82 -9.57 -1.77 -19.01
N MET A 83 -8.61 -1.88 -18.09
CA MET A 83 -8.83 -2.03 -16.65
C MET A 83 -7.80 -1.21 -15.87
N TYR A 84 -8.24 -0.18 -15.17
CA TYR A 84 -7.34 0.69 -14.40
C TYR A 84 -8.03 1.32 -13.20
N VAL A 85 -7.25 1.96 -12.33
CA VAL A 85 -7.73 2.63 -11.13
C VAL A 85 -7.42 4.11 -11.22
N GLU A 86 -8.44 4.94 -11.03
CA GLU A 86 -8.31 6.40 -10.95
C GLU A 86 -8.34 6.87 -9.49
N GLY A 87 -7.85 8.09 -9.25
CA GLY A 87 -7.95 8.76 -7.94
C GLY A 87 -7.01 8.24 -6.86
N LEU A 88 -6.07 7.36 -7.20
CA LEU A 88 -4.94 7.03 -6.33
C LEU A 88 -4.08 8.27 -6.04
N PRO A 89 -3.38 8.32 -4.89
CA PRO A 89 -2.44 9.40 -4.61
C PRO A 89 -1.35 9.50 -5.67
N GLU A 90 -0.86 10.71 -5.90
CA GLU A 90 0.22 10.97 -6.84
C GLU A 90 1.45 10.10 -6.54
N ASN A 91 2.07 9.57 -7.60
CA ASN A 91 3.26 8.71 -7.51
C ASN A 91 3.07 7.38 -6.76
N ILE A 92 1.83 6.93 -6.56
CA ILE A 92 1.52 5.59 -6.02
C ILE A 92 0.84 4.75 -7.11
N PRO A 93 1.54 3.75 -7.70
CA PRO A 93 0.93 2.89 -8.71
C PRO A 93 -0.04 1.91 -8.07
N PHE A 94 -1.04 1.45 -8.82
CA PHE A 94 -1.94 0.40 -8.38
C PHE A 94 -1.22 -0.96 -8.28
N ARG A 95 -1.20 -1.55 -7.07
CA ARG A 95 -0.59 -2.82 -6.64
C ARG A 95 -1.38 -3.42 -5.47
N SER A 96 -1.07 -4.69 -5.14
CA SER A 96 -1.56 -5.34 -3.91
C SER A 96 -1.16 -4.55 -2.65
N PRO A 97 -2.03 -4.47 -1.62
CA PRO A 97 -1.73 -3.81 -0.35
C PRO A 97 -0.42 -4.27 0.29
N SER A 98 -0.08 -5.55 0.13
CA SER A 98 1.17 -6.14 0.64
C SER A 98 2.45 -5.47 0.11
N TRP A 99 2.38 -4.85 -1.08
CA TRP A 99 3.51 -4.19 -1.75
C TRP A 99 3.83 -2.81 -1.16
N TYR A 100 2.86 -2.18 -0.50
CA TYR A 100 3.05 -0.84 0.05
C TYR A 100 3.64 -0.88 1.47
N GLY A 101 4.46 0.12 1.77
CA GLY A 101 4.82 0.48 3.14
C GLY A 101 3.80 1.40 3.78
N ILE A 102 3.88 1.55 5.11
CA ILE A 102 2.93 2.34 5.92
C ILE A 102 2.61 3.73 5.33
N PRO A 103 3.59 4.56 4.94
CA PRO A 103 3.28 5.92 4.44
C PRO A 103 2.42 5.91 3.16
N ARG A 104 2.58 4.88 2.32
CA ARG A 104 1.79 4.74 1.09
C ARG A 104 0.39 4.24 1.38
N LEU A 105 0.25 3.28 2.31
CA LEU A 105 -1.05 2.77 2.73
C LEU A 105 -1.91 3.90 3.33
N GLU A 106 -1.34 4.74 4.19
CA GLU A 106 -2.04 5.87 4.80
C GLU A 106 -2.52 6.88 3.76
N LYS A 107 -1.67 7.24 2.79
CA LYS A 107 -2.05 8.11 1.68
C LYS A 107 -3.20 7.53 0.84
N ILE A 108 -3.20 6.21 0.61
CA ILE A 108 -4.28 5.53 -0.12
C ILE A 108 -5.60 5.65 0.66
N ILE A 109 -5.58 5.40 1.97
CA ILE A 109 -6.77 5.51 2.84
C ILE A 109 -7.30 6.95 2.84
N GLN A 110 -6.43 7.95 2.96
CA GLN A 110 -6.82 9.37 2.90
C GLN A 110 -7.47 9.75 1.54
N ALA A 111 -7.09 9.06 0.46
CA ALA A 111 -7.65 9.26 -0.87
C ALA A 111 -8.88 8.40 -1.16
N ALA A 112 -9.40 7.61 -0.22
CA ALA A 112 -10.44 6.60 -0.43
C ALA A 112 -11.65 7.07 -1.25
N ASN A 113 -12.14 8.29 -1.00
CA ASN A 113 -13.31 8.84 -1.68
C ASN A 113 -13.07 9.17 -3.17
N ARG A 114 -11.81 9.34 -3.56
CA ARG A 114 -11.43 9.64 -4.95
C ARG A 114 -11.17 8.38 -5.76
N ILE A 115 -10.87 7.26 -5.10
CA ILE A 115 -10.47 6.01 -5.75
C ILE A 115 -11.65 5.37 -6.46
N LYS A 116 -11.46 5.05 -7.74
CA LYS A 116 -12.46 4.41 -8.60
C LYS A 116 -11.81 3.35 -9.47
N PHE A 117 -12.46 2.19 -9.57
CA PHE A 117 -12.07 1.13 -10.50
C PHE A 117 -12.80 1.34 -11.83
N ILE A 118 -12.05 1.33 -12.93
CA ILE A 118 -12.58 1.48 -14.29
C ILE A 118 -12.41 0.17 -15.04
N ILE A 119 -13.50 -0.38 -15.56
CA ILE A 119 -13.53 -1.67 -16.26
C ILE A 119 -14.30 -1.46 -17.56
N LYS A 120 -13.57 -1.35 -18.68
CA LYS A 120 -14.16 -1.13 -20.02
C LYS A 120 -14.57 -2.43 -20.68
N LYS A 121 -13.83 -3.51 -20.44
CA LYS A 121 -14.08 -4.84 -21.02
C LYS A 121 -14.25 -5.89 -19.94
N TYR A 122 -15.49 -6.08 -19.49
CA TYR A 122 -15.86 -7.08 -18.49
C TYR A 122 -15.46 -8.51 -18.89
N VAL A 123 -15.40 -8.82 -20.19
CA VAL A 123 -14.95 -10.14 -20.68
C VAL A 123 -13.57 -10.54 -20.16
N LEU A 124 -12.65 -9.59 -19.94
CA LEU A 124 -11.31 -9.87 -19.39
C LEU A 124 -11.36 -10.40 -17.95
N LEU A 125 -12.42 -10.11 -17.20
CA LEU A 125 -12.65 -10.66 -15.87
C LEU A 125 -13.05 -12.14 -15.92
N PHE A 126 -13.85 -12.52 -16.92
CA PHE A 126 -14.47 -13.85 -17.00
C PHE A 126 -13.66 -14.87 -17.81
N LEU A 127 -12.73 -14.43 -18.67
CA LEU A 127 -11.95 -15.29 -19.56
C LEU A 127 -11.06 -16.36 -18.88
N PHE A 128 -11.02 -16.44 -17.55
CA PHE A 128 -10.30 -17.48 -16.80
C PHE A 128 -11.12 -18.13 -15.67
N LEU A 129 -12.45 -17.94 -15.63
CA LEU A 129 -13.32 -18.64 -14.67
C LEU A 129 -13.82 -20.01 -15.19
N TRP A 130 -13.53 -20.37 -16.43
CA TRP A 130 -13.77 -21.68 -17.03
C TRP A 130 -12.50 -22.20 -17.73
N THR A 131 -11.49 -22.55 -16.95
CA THR A 131 -10.40 -23.46 -17.37
C THR A 131 -9.97 -24.29 -16.18
#